data_AF-A0AA90NDY2-F1
#
_entry.id   AF-A0AA90NDY2-F1
#
_cell.length_a   1.000
_cell.length_b   1.000
_cell.length_c   1.000
_cell.angle_alpha   90.00
_cell.angle_beta   90.00
_cell.angle_gamma   90.00
#
_symmetry.space_group_name_H-M   'P 1'
#
loop_
_entity.id
_entity.type
_entity.pdbx_description
1 polymer ?
#
loop_
_entity_poly.entity_id
_entity_poly.type
_entity_poly.pdbx_seq_one_letter_code
_entity_poly.pdbx_strand_id
1 'polypeptide(L)'
;MLDFLVIFLQTTLMSKFTLTQQQKIDLESRHKILRDVRECDRIKAILLWSEGWSIAFITQALRKSEFTISRHIKDYIKKEKLKPENGGSESHLDDEQTQQLIEHVSEKTYAHTHQIVAYIAERWKIQYTVSGMNQWLHQKGFTYKQPKGVPYKTDADKQAEFVKHYEELKASLQKDEVVLFMDAAHPTQATKITTGRIRTGVDKVINTTGSRTRLNIIGAIELNNLSAAVFEQFETVNGKAIIQFFKKVRASYISIIWCLMVLVITT
;
A
#
# COMPACT_ATOMS: atom_id res chain seq x y z
N MET A 1 -68.20 -15.04 -18.87
CA MET A 1 -67.44 -16.05 -19.65
C MET A 1 -67.00 -15.50 -21.01
N LEU A 2 -66.75 -14.19 -21.13
CA LEU A 2 -66.24 -13.52 -22.34
C LEU A 2 -64.96 -12.73 -22.05
N ASP A 3 -64.70 -12.32 -20.79
CA ASP A 3 -63.48 -11.61 -20.41
C ASP A 3 -62.23 -12.51 -20.32
N PHE A 4 -62.41 -13.81 -20.08
CA PHE A 4 -61.29 -14.76 -20.04
C PHE A 4 -60.73 -15.10 -21.43
N LEU A 5 -61.55 -14.95 -22.48
CA LEU A 5 -61.16 -15.23 -23.87
C LEU A 5 -60.36 -14.06 -24.48
N VAL A 6 -60.61 -12.83 -24.03
CA VAL A 6 -59.87 -11.63 -24.48
C VAL A 6 -58.42 -11.63 -23.98
N ILE A 7 -58.19 -12.15 -22.77
CA ILE A 7 -56.83 -12.31 -22.22
C ILE A 7 -56.06 -13.44 -22.93
N PHE A 8 -56.76 -14.50 -23.34
CA PHE A 8 -56.13 -15.62 -24.05
C PHE A 8 -55.83 -15.34 -25.53
N LEU A 9 -56.52 -14.37 -26.15
CA LEU A 9 -56.30 -13.99 -27.55
C LEU A 9 -55.24 -12.89 -27.76
N GLN A 10 -54.77 -12.22 -26.70
CA GLN A 10 -53.63 -11.28 -26.80
C GLN A 10 -52.25 -11.96 -26.74
N THR A 11 -52.16 -13.27 -26.52
CA THR A 11 -50.89 -14.02 -26.53
C THR A 11 -50.44 -14.49 -27.92
N THR A 12 -51.25 -14.26 -28.97
CA THR A 12 -50.97 -14.72 -30.33
C THR A 12 -50.88 -13.57 -31.33
N LEU A 13 -49.95 -12.63 -31.10
CA LEU A 13 -49.34 -11.78 -32.14
C LEU A 13 -48.16 -10.95 -31.59
N MET A 14 -47.25 -11.56 -30.81
CA MET A 14 -45.90 -11.00 -30.73
C MET A 14 -45.19 -11.39 -32.02
N SER A 15 -44.91 -10.39 -32.86
CA SER A 15 -44.06 -10.51 -34.05
C SER A 15 -42.91 -11.49 -33.81
N LYS A 16 -42.76 -12.48 -34.69
CA LYS A 16 -41.69 -13.47 -34.63
C LYS A 16 -40.35 -12.74 -34.69
N PHE A 17 -39.75 -12.51 -33.52
CA PHE A 17 -38.40 -11.96 -33.45
C PHE A 17 -37.46 -12.96 -34.11
N THR A 18 -36.89 -12.57 -35.25
CA THR A 18 -36.04 -13.44 -36.06
C THR A 18 -34.74 -12.71 -36.31
N LEU A 19 -33.63 -13.30 -35.88
CA LEU A 19 -32.29 -12.80 -36.21
C LEU A 19 -31.95 -13.19 -37.65
N THR A 20 -31.28 -12.30 -38.36
CA THR A 20 -30.66 -12.65 -39.64
C THR A 20 -29.54 -13.68 -39.43
N GLN A 21 -29.20 -14.41 -40.49
CA GLN A 21 -28.10 -15.40 -40.43
C GLN A 21 -26.78 -14.73 -40.03
N GLN A 22 -26.52 -13.51 -40.51
CA GLN A 22 -25.32 -12.75 -40.16
C GLN A 22 -25.30 -12.37 -38.68
N GLN A 23 -26.41 -11.86 -38.13
CA GLN A 23 -26.49 -11.52 -36.71
C GLN A 23 -26.28 -12.73 -35.79
N LYS A 24 -26.76 -13.91 -36.19
CA LYS A 24 -26.49 -15.14 -35.44
C LYS A 24 -25.00 -15.48 -35.41
N ILE A 25 -24.34 -15.43 -36.57
CA ILE A 25 -22.90 -15.67 -36.70
C ILE A 25 -22.10 -14.67 -35.84
N ASP A 26 -22.47 -13.39 -35.88
CA ASP A 26 -21.79 -12.34 -35.13
C ASP A 26 -21.93 -12.53 -33.62
N LEU A 27 -23.15 -12.86 -33.16
CA LEU A 27 -23.43 -13.15 -31.75
C LEU A 27 -22.70 -14.41 -31.27
N GLU A 28 -22.68 -15.48 -32.07
CA GLU A 28 -21.94 -16.71 -31.75
C GLU A 28 -20.43 -16.48 -31.68
N SER A 29 -19.88 -15.72 -32.63
CA SER A 29 -18.47 -15.33 -32.66
C SER A 29 -18.11 -14.54 -31.39
N ARG A 30 -18.93 -13.55 -31.05
CA ARG A 30 -18.76 -12.74 -29.83
C ARG A 30 -18.85 -13.57 -28.55
N HIS A 31 -19.79 -14.52 -28.49
CA HIS A 31 -19.93 -15.44 -27.37
C HIS A 31 -18.71 -16.37 -27.19
N LYS A 32 -18.08 -16.83 -28.29
CA LYS A 32 -16.88 -17.68 -28.24
C LYS A 32 -15.65 -16.95 -27.66
N ILE A 33 -15.54 -15.65 -27.90
CA ILE A 33 -14.36 -14.85 -27.52
C ILE A 33 -14.49 -14.29 -26.10
N LEU A 34 -15.69 -13.85 -25.71
CA LEU A 34 -15.91 -13.15 -24.45
C LEU A 34 -15.87 -14.07 -23.23
N ARG A 35 -15.38 -13.50 -22.12
CA ARG A 35 -15.32 -14.15 -20.80
C ARG A 35 -16.28 -13.54 -19.76
N ASP A 36 -16.88 -12.38 -20.06
CA ASP A 36 -17.88 -11.78 -19.15
C ASP A 36 -19.18 -12.58 -19.20
N VAL A 37 -19.43 -13.31 -18.11
CA VAL A 37 -20.62 -14.16 -17.93
C VAL A 37 -21.93 -13.38 -18.15
N ARG A 38 -21.97 -12.09 -17.80
CA ARG A 38 -23.18 -11.26 -17.93
C ARG A 38 -23.52 -10.99 -19.39
N GLU A 39 -22.50 -10.72 -20.20
CA GLU A 39 -22.65 -10.51 -21.63
C GLU A 39 -22.94 -11.84 -22.35
N CYS A 40 -22.24 -12.91 -21.98
CA CYS A 40 -22.47 -14.24 -22.54
C CYS A 40 -23.90 -14.74 -22.29
N ASP A 41 -24.44 -14.59 -21.09
CA ASP A 41 -25.80 -15.02 -20.78
C ASP A 41 -26.87 -14.21 -21.52
N ARG A 42 -26.61 -12.93 -21.82
CA ARG A 42 -27.49 -12.11 -22.66
C ARG A 42 -27.49 -12.63 -24.09
N ILE A 43 -26.31 -12.90 -24.66
CA ILE A 43 -26.18 -13.45 -26.01
C ILE A 43 -26.94 -14.78 -26.12
N LYS A 44 -26.75 -15.71 -25.17
CA LYS A 44 -27.48 -16.99 -25.14
C LYS A 44 -28.99 -16.79 -25.10
N ALA A 45 -29.49 -15.87 -24.26
CA ALA A 45 -30.91 -15.60 -24.15
C ALA A 45 -31.52 -15.11 -25.47
N ILE A 46 -30.79 -14.27 -26.22
CA ILE A 46 -31.21 -13.72 -27.52
C ILE A 46 -31.20 -14.81 -28.60
N LEU A 47 -30.13 -15.62 -28.66
CA LEU A 47 -30.01 -16.72 -29.62
C LEU A 47 -31.12 -17.76 -29.42
N LEU A 48 -31.30 -18.26 -28.19
CA LEU A 48 -32.34 -19.25 -27.86
C LEU A 48 -33.75 -18.70 -28.13
N TRP A 49 -33.99 -17.42 -27.85
CA TRP A 49 -35.27 -16.78 -28.17
C TRP A 49 -35.50 -16.74 -29.69
N SER A 50 -34.48 -16.41 -30.48
CA SER A 50 -34.56 -16.43 -31.95
C SER A 50 -34.73 -17.83 -32.55
N GLU A 51 -34.40 -18.87 -31.79
CA GLU A 51 -34.58 -20.29 -32.13
C GLU A 51 -35.96 -20.82 -31.71
N GLY A 52 -36.79 -19.97 -31.09
CA GLY A 52 -38.17 -20.32 -30.70
C GLY A 52 -38.30 -20.94 -29.31
N TRP A 53 -37.26 -20.89 -28.47
CA TRP A 53 -37.38 -21.33 -27.08
C TRP A 53 -38.32 -20.40 -26.31
N SER A 54 -39.18 -20.96 -25.46
CA SER A 54 -40.01 -20.14 -24.57
C SER A 54 -39.16 -19.48 -23.49
N ILE A 55 -39.63 -18.34 -22.96
CA ILE A 55 -38.95 -17.64 -21.85
C ILE A 55 -38.75 -18.60 -20.66
N ALA A 56 -39.73 -19.47 -20.37
CA ALA A 56 -39.63 -20.47 -19.30
C ALA A 56 -38.52 -21.52 -19.53
N PHE A 57 -38.28 -21.93 -20.78
CA PHE A 57 -37.16 -22.83 -21.08
C PHE A 57 -35.81 -22.12 -20.98
N ILE A 58 -35.73 -20.87 -21.44
CA ILE A 58 -34.50 -20.06 -21.37
C ILE A 58 -34.14 -19.77 -19.90
N THR A 59 -35.12 -19.46 -19.06
CA THR A 59 -34.90 -19.21 -17.62
C THR A 59 -34.42 -20.45 -16.90
N GLN A 60 -34.98 -21.62 -17.22
CA GLN A 60 -34.53 -22.89 -16.69
C GLN A 60 -33.10 -23.22 -17.13
N ALA A 61 -32.78 -23.02 -18.41
CA ALA A 61 -31.45 -23.31 -18.96
C ALA A 61 -30.35 -22.38 -18.39
N LEU A 62 -30.64 -21.08 -18.28
CA LEU A 62 -29.69 -20.07 -17.80
C LEU A 62 -29.75 -19.84 -16.29
N ARG A 63 -30.69 -20.48 -15.59
CA ARG A 63 -30.97 -20.30 -14.14
C ARG A 63 -31.12 -18.82 -13.75
N LYS A 64 -31.88 -18.06 -14.54
CA LYS A 64 -32.22 -16.64 -14.29
C LYS A 64 -33.72 -16.44 -14.18
N SER A 65 -34.14 -15.35 -13.54
CA SER A 65 -35.57 -15.02 -13.43
C SER A 65 -36.19 -14.67 -14.80
N GLU A 66 -37.47 -14.98 -14.98
CA GLU A 66 -38.26 -14.62 -16.17
C GLU A 66 -38.21 -13.12 -16.47
N PHE A 67 -38.27 -12.29 -15.42
CA PHE A 67 -38.14 -10.84 -15.55
C PHE A 67 -36.79 -10.44 -16.20
N THR A 68 -35.70 -11.08 -15.79
CA THR A 68 -34.36 -10.79 -16.30
C THR A 68 -34.22 -11.18 -17.77
N ILE A 69 -34.67 -12.39 -18.14
CA ILE A 69 -34.64 -12.87 -19.52
C ILE A 69 -35.52 -12.00 -20.42
N SER A 70 -36.74 -11.68 -19.97
CA SER A 70 -37.66 -10.79 -20.68
C SER A 70 -37.04 -9.41 -20.91
N ARG A 71 -36.37 -8.86 -19.90
CA ARG A 71 -35.67 -7.57 -20.01
C ARG A 71 -34.51 -7.65 -21.00
N HIS A 72 -33.69 -8.69 -20.95
CA HIS A 72 -32.56 -8.86 -21.88
C HIS A 72 -33.02 -8.90 -23.35
N ILE A 73 -34.08 -9.67 -23.64
CA ILE A 73 -34.65 -9.76 -24.99
C ILE A 73 -35.19 -8.38 -25.43
N LYS A 74 -35.96 -7.70 -24.58
CA LYS A 74 -36.50 -6.36 -24.87
C LYS A 74 -35.40 -5.31 -25.09
N ASP A 75 -34.36 -5.32 -24.26
CA ASP A 75 -33.23 -4.39 -24.34
C ASP A 75 -32.45 -4.60 -25.66
N TYR A 76 -32.29 -5.85 -26.10
CA TYR A 76 -31.66 -6.16 -27.38
C TYR A 76 -32.54 -5.73 -28.57
N ILE A 77 -33.83 -6.04 -28.56
CA ILE A 77 -34.75 -5.62 -29.63
C ILE A 77 -34.78 -4.10 -29.79
N LYS A 78 -34.71 -3.36 -28.68
CA LYS A 78 -34.80 -1.90 -28.69
C LYS A 78 -33.48 -1.20 -29.04
N LYS A 79 -32.34 -1.74 -28.60
CA LYS A 79 -31.05 -1.03 -28.60
C LYS A 79 -29.84 -1.90 -28.96
N GLU A 80 -30.04 -3.14 -29.37
CA GLU A 80 -28.97 -4.14 -29.58
C GLU A 80 -28.04 -4.29 -28.35
N LYS A 81 -28.60 -4.09 -27.16
CA LYS A 81 -27.83 -4.02 -25.91
C LYS A 81 -27.37 -5.40 -25.45
N LEU A 82 -26.05 -5.61 -25.50
CA LEU A 82 -25.40 -6.83 -25.01
C LEU A 82 -24.66 -6.63 -23.68
N LYS A 83 -24.20 -5.41 -23.37
CA LYS A 83 -23.41 -5.12 -22.16
C LYS A 83 -24.22 -4.44 -21.05
N PRO A 84 -23.96 -4.73 -19.77
CA PRO A 84 -24.50 -3.92 -18.69
C PRO A 84 -23.88 -2.52 -18.77
N GLU A 85 -24.70 -1.48 -18.70
CA GLU A 85 -24.25 -0.07 -18.64
C GLU A 85 -23.98 0.34 -17.20
N ASN A 86 -23.31 -0.53 -16.44
CA ASN A 86 -22.87 -0.16 -15.11
C ASN A 86 -21.59 0.66 -15.30
N GLY A 87 -21.74 1.96 -15.54
CA GLY A 87 -20.64 2.92 -15.49
C GLY A 87 -20.12 3.06 -14.06
N GLY A 88 -18.81 3.24 -13.91
CA GLY A 88 -18.25 3.72 -12.65
C GLY A 88 -18.79 5.11 -12.32
N SER A 89 -18.80 5.47 -11.04
CA SER A 89 -19.07 6.85 -10.64
C SER A 89 -17.93 7.75 -11.09
N GLU A 90 -18.25 8.90 -11.68
CA GLU A 90 -17.28 9.97 -11.91
C GLU A 90 -16.87 10.60 -10.58
N SER A 91 -15.67 11.17 -10.54
CA SER A 91 -15.17 11.94 -9.40
C SER A 91 -16.09 13.14 -9.15
N HIS A 92 -16.35 13.47 -7.88
CA HIS A 92 -17.05 14.71 -7.54
C HIS A 92 -16.17 15.96 -7.72
N LEU A 93 -14.86 15.77 -7.85
CA LEU A 93 -13.90 16.83 -8.12
C LEU A 93 -13.70 16.99 -9.63
N ASP A 94 -13.71 18.23 -10.10
CA ASP A 94 -13.26 18.58 -11.44
C ASP A 94 -11.73 18.43 -11.59
N ASP A 95 -11.23 18.67 -12.81
CA ASP A 95 -9.81 18.48 -13.12
C ASP A 95 -8.89 19.45 -12.36
N GLU A 96 -9.34 20.70 -12.16
CA GLU A 96 -8.55 21.71 -11.45
C GLU A 96 -8.47 21.39 -9.94
N GLN A 97 -9.62 21.08 -9.33
CA GLN A 97 -9.71 20.65 -7.94
C GLN A 97 -8.92 19.37 -7.70
N THR A 98 -8.96 18.43 -8.65
CA THR A 98 -8.17 17.20 -8.62
C THR A 98 -6.68 17.52 -8.55
N GLN A 99 -6.19 18.41 -9.42
CA GLN A 99 -4.78 18.78 -9.44
C GLN A 99 -4.35 19.49 -8.15
N GLN A 100 -5.15 20.43 -7.68
CA GLN A 100 -4.90 21.14 -6.41
C GLN A 100 -4.87 20.17 -5.21
N LEU A 101 -5.77 19.18 -5.18
CA LEU A 101 -5.80 18.20 -4.11
C LEU A 101 -4.57 17.27 -4.14
N ILE A 102 -4.11 16.87 -5.32
CA ILE A 102 -2.90 16.04 -5.47
C ILE A 102 -1.68 16.79 -4.92
N GLU A 103 -1.50 18.06 -5.29
CA GLU A 103 -0.39 18.88 -4.82
C GLU A 103 -0.44 19.04 -3.29
N HIS A 104 -1.61 19.43 -2.76
CA HIS A 104 -1.82 19.61 -1.33
C HIS A 104 -1.54 18.35 -0.51
N VAL A 105 -2.03 17.17 -0.93
CA VAL A 105 -1.81 15.89 -0.22
C VAL A 105 -0.38 15.38 -0.39
N SER A 106 0.31 15.77 -1.46
CA SER A 106 1.73 15.42 -1.67
C SER A 106 2.65 16.21 -0.74
N GLU A 107 2.34 17.48 -0.49
CA GLU A 107 3.10 18.31 0.46
C GLU A 107 2.72 18.03 1.91
N LYS A 108 1.42 17.92 2.20
CA LYS A 108 0.89 17.75 3.55
C LYS A 108 0.56 16.30 3.85
N THR A 109 1.34 15.71 4.75
CA THR A 109 1.08 14.34 5.23
C THR A 109 -0.09 14.32 6.21
N TYR A 110 -1.19 13.69 5.81
CA TYR A 110 -2.33 13.42 6.68
C TYR A 110 -2.21 12.06 7.35
N ALA A 111 -2.49 11.99 8.66
CA ALA A 111 -2.49 10.73 9.40
C ALA A 111 -3.73 9.88 9.07
N HIS A 112 -4.85 10.55 8.75
CA HIS A 112 -6.13 9.88 8.52
C HIS A 112 -6.91 10.50 7.35
N THR A 113 -7.52 9.65 6.52
CA THR A 113 -8.31 10.06 5.34
C THR A 113 -9.46 11.02 5.65
N HIS A 114 -10.09 10.93 6.83
CA HIS A 114 -11.17 11.84 7.21
C HIS A 114 -10.74 13.31 7.29
N GLN A 115 -9.44 13.57 7.51
CA GLN A 115 -8.88 14.92 7.53
C GLN A 115 -8.82 15.51 6.11
N ILE A 116 -8.57 14.68 5.10
CA ILE A 116 -8.62 15.05 3.69
C ILE A 116 -10.07 15.34 3.28
N VAL A 117 -11.01 14.49 3.74
CA VAL A 117 -12.45 14.71 3.52
C VAL A 117 -12.89 16.06 4.11
N ALA A 118 -12.49 16.36 5.35
CA ALA A 118 -12.80 17.64 5.98
C ALA A 118 -12.22 18.83 5.20
N TYR A 119 -10.98 18.72 4.70
CA TYR A 119 -10.36 19.75 3.87
C TYR A 119 -11.14 20.01 2.58
N ILE A 120 -11.56 18.95 1.87
CA ILE A 120 -12.37 19.06 0.64
C ILE A 120 -13.72 19.72 0.95
N ALA A 121 -14.36 19.30 2.03
CA ALA A 121 -15.64 19.86 2.47
C ALA A 121 -15.53 21.34 2.86
N GLU A 122 -14.44 21.75 3.50
CA GLU A 122 -14.21 23.14 3.88
C GLU A 122 -13.95 24.01 2.65
N ARG A 123 -13.03 23.58 1.78
CA ARG A 123 -12.51 24.34 0.63
C ARG A 123 -13.48 24.43 -0.54
N TRP A 124 -14.09 23.31 -0.93
CA TRP A 124 -14.92 23.22 -2.14
C TRP A 124 -16.39 22.89 -1.87
N LYS A 125 -16.79 22.72 -0.60
CA LYS A 125 -18.15 22.34 -0.18
C LYS A 125 -18.61 21.00 -0.78
N ILE A 126 -17.67 20.14 -1.17
CA ILE A 126 -17.93 18.80 -1.70
C ILE A 126 -17.82 17.79 -0.57
N GLN A 127 -18.78 16.87 -0.48
CA GLN A 127 -18.80 15.82 0.55
C GLN A 127 -18.30 14.50 -0.03
N TYR A 128 -17.27 13.94 0.59
CA TYR A 128 -16.80 12.58 0.32
C TYR A 128 -17.08 11.67 1.51
N THR A 129 -17.39 10.40 1.23
CA THR A 129 -17.26 9.38 2.27
C THR A 129 -15.79 9.00 2.43
N VAL A 130 -15.40 8.55 3.63
CA VAL A 130 -14.02 8.07 3.86
C VAL A 130 -13.63 6.95 2.88
N SER A 131 -14.57 6.03 2.59
CA SER A 131 -14.34 4.96 1.62
C SER A 131 -14.16 5.49 0.19
N GLY A 132 -14.98 6.45 -0.23
CA GLY A 132 -14.85 7.09 -1.54
C GLY A 132 -13.52 7.83 -1.69
N MET A 133 -13.11 8.53 -0.62
CA MET A 133 -11.82 9.22 -0.61
C MET A 133 -10.64 8.24 -0.67
N ASN A 134 -10.71 7.11 0.05
CA ASN A 134 -9.70 6.06 -0.09
C ASN A 134 -9.63 5.54 -1.53
N GLN A 135 -10.77 5.23 -2.17
CA GLN A 135 -10.77 4.78 -3.56
C GLN A 135 -10.15 5.82 -4.50
N TRP A 136 -10.48 7.09 -4.33
CA TRP A 136 -9.91 8.19 -5.12
C TRP A 136 -8.39 8.30 -4.92
N LEU A 137 -7.90 8.23 -3.67
CA LEU A 137 -6.46 8.28 -3.38
C LEU A 137 -5.72 7.13 -4.06
N HIS A 138 -6.28 5.92 -3.99
CA HIS A 138 -5.73 4.75 -4.67
C HIS A 138 -5.73 4.92 -6.20
N GLN A 139 -6.81 5.46 -6.79
CA GLN A 139 -6.87 5.75 -8.23
C GLN A 139 -5.82 6.78 -8.67
N LYS A 140 -5.50 7.76 -7.83
CA LYS A 140 -4.46 8.77 -8.08
C LYS A 140 -3.04 8.32 -7.68
N GLY A 141 -2.86 7.05 -7.31
CA GLY A 141 -1.55 6.46 -7.03
C GLY A 141 -1.02 6.66 -5.61
N PHE A 142 -1.79 7.25 -4.70
CA PHE A 142 -1.41 7.35 -3.30
C PHE A 142 -1.51 5.98 -2.61
N THR A 143 -0.55 5.71 -1.73
CA THR A 143 -0.52 4.48 -0.92
C THR A 143 -0.24 4.83 0.53
N TYR A 144 -0.91 4.13 1.47
CA TYR A 144 -0.63 4.29 2.88
C TYR A 144 0.73 3.68 3.24
N LYS A 145 1.69 4.51 3.66
CA LYS A 145 3.05 4.11 4.09
C LYS A 145 3.49 4.95 5.27
N GLN A 146 4.35 4.40 6.11
CA GLN A 146 5.04 5.21 7.12
C GLN A 146 6.17 6.01 6.45
N PRO A 147 6.27 7.32 6.70
CA PRO A 147 7.41 8.12 6.26
C PRO A 147 8.71 7.55 6.80
N LYS A 148 9.77 7.61 5.99
CA LYS A 148 11.11 7.23 6.44
C LYS A 148 11.72 8.40 7.20
N GLY A 149 12.17 8.16 8.42
CA GLY A 149 13.02 9.09 9.12
C GLY A 149 14.38 9.16 8.41
N VAL A 150 14.81 10.37 8.08
CA VAL A 150 16.21 10.65 7.77
C VAL A 150 16.80 11.47 8.93
N PRO A 151 18.07 11.26 9.31
CA PRO A 151 18.66 12.05 10.39
C PRO A 151 18.61 13.54 10.02
N TYR A 152 18.04 14.35 10.91
CA TYR A 152 17.77 15.77 10.69
C TYR A 152 19.04 16.59 10.36
N LYS A 153 20.22 16.12 10.77
CA LYS A 153 21.51 16.81 10.62
C LYS A 153 22.39 16.26 9.49
N THR A 154 21.85 15.47 8.56
CA THR A 154 22.65 14.91 7.46
C THR A 154 23.06 16.02 6.50
N ASP A 155 24.36 16.28 6.39
CA ASP A 155 24.97 17.29 5.52
C ASP A 155 25.88 16.56 4.53
N ALA A 156 25.43 16.46 3.28
CA ALA A 156 26.10 15.65 2.25
C ALA A 156 27.52 16.14 1.94
N ASP A 157 27.73 17.45 1.99
CA ASP A 157 29.03 18.06 1.71
C ASP A 157 30.03 17.74 2.83
N LYS A 158 29.60 17.86 4.10
CA LYS A 158 30.43 17.46 5.25
C LYS A 158 30.73 15.97 5.27
N GLN A 159 29.79 15.14 4.82
CA GLN A 159 30.03 13.70 4.71
C GLN A 159 31.09 13.41 3.64
N ALA A 160 31.03 14.08 2.48
CA ALA A 160 32.01 13.93 1.42
C ALA A 160 33.41 14.41 1.87
N GLU A 161 33.49 15.54 2.57
CA GLU A 161 34.73 16.06 3.15
C GLU A 161 35.33 15.08 4.16
N PHE A 162 34.52 14.51 5.05
CA PHE A 162 34.97 13.50 6.01
C PHE A 162 35.50 12.24 5.33
N VAL A 163 34.81 11.73 4.30
CA VAL A 163 35.26 10.55 3.54
C VAL A 163 36.62 10.80 2.91
N LYS A 164 36.80 11.96 2.25
CA LYS A 164 38.09 12.33 1.67
C LYS A 164 39.21 12.39 2.71
N HIS A 165 38.96 13.06 3.83
CA HIS A 165 39.93 13.15 4.93
C HIS A 165 40.27 11.77 5.51
N TYR A 166 39.28 10.90 5.67
CA TYR A 166 39.47 9.54 6.17
C TYR A 166 40.28 8.67 5.21
N GLU A 167 40.05 8.77 3.90
CA GLU A 167 40.83 8.04 2.90
C GLU A 167 42.30 8.49 2.87
N GLU A 168 42.55 9.80 2.97
CA GLU A 168 43.91 10.37 3.08
C GLU A 168 44.61 9.87 4.36
N LEU A 169 43.93 9.93 5.51
CA LEU A 169 44.43 9.42 6.79
C LEU A 169 44.77 7.93 6.69
N LYS A 170 43.89 7.14 6.07
CA LYS A 170 44.09 5.70 5.91
C LYS A 170 45.29 5.39 5.02
N ALA A 171 45.52 6.20 3.99
CA ALA A 171 46.66 6.04 3.08
C ALA A 171 48.00 6.42 3.73
N SER A 172 48.01 7.35 4.70
CA SER A 172 49.22 7.81 5.39
C SER A 172 49.64 6.97 6.61
N LEU A 173 48.82 6.00 7.02
CA LEU A 173 49.06 5.19 8.23
C LEU A 173 50.37 4.40 8.16
N GLN A 174 51.15 4.49 9.23
CA GLN A 174 52.34 3.66 9.42
C GLN A 174 51.98 2.31 10.06
N LYS A 175 52.92 1.35 10.03
CA LYS A 175 52.70 -0.03 10.51
C LYS A 175 52.43 -0.11 12.03
N ASP A 176 52.87 0.89 12.77
CA ASP A 176 52.76 1.07 14.21
C ASP A 176 51.65 2.05 14.62
N GLU A 177 50.76 2.39 13.69
CA GLU A 177 49.61 3.25 13.92
C GLU A 177 48.31 2.51 13.60
N VAL A 178 47.26 2.80 14.37
CA VAL A 178 45.94 2.19 14.14
C VAL A 178 44.84 3.22 14.28
N VAL A 179 43.85 3.13 13.39
CA VAL A 179 42.61 3.91 13.47
C VAL A 179 41.53 3.08 14.17
N LEU A 180 41.01 3.61 15.25
CA LEU A 180 39.95 3.01 16.05
C LEU A 180 38.70 3.86 16.00
N PHE A 181 37.57 3.23 15.70
CA PHE A 181 36.26 3.85 15.74
C PHE A 181 35.63 3.62 17.10
N MET A 182 35.40 4.68 17.84
CA MET A 182 34.81 4.63 19.17
C MET A 182 33.37 5.13 19.16
N ASP A 183 32.50 4.41 19.84
CA ASP A 183 31.12 4.81 20.07
C ASP A 183 30.63 4.36 21.47
N ALA A 184 29.62 5.04 21.97
CA ALA A 184 28.93 4.70 23.21
C ALA A 184 27.50 4.24 22.89
N ALA A 185 27.21 2.98 23.22
CA ALA A 185 25.90 2.40 23.04
C ALA A 185 25.13 2.39 24.37
N HIS A 186 23.83 2.67 24.29
CA HIS A 186 22.90 2.58 25.41
C HIS A 186 21.81 1.49 25.21
N PRO A 187 22.17 0.18 25.18
CA PRO A 187 21.16 -0.87 25.08
C PRO A 187 20.16 -0.80 26.22
N THR A 188 18.87 -0.92 25.88
CA THR A 188 17.79 -0.96 26.85
C THR A 188 17.18 -2.35 26.90
N GLN A 189 17.05 -2.91 28.11
CA GLN A 189 16.28 -4.13 28.32
C GLN A 189 14.79 -3.78 28.41
N ALA A 190 14.22 -3.34 27.29
CA ALA A 190 12.82 -2.95 27.19
C ALA A 190 12.07 -3.90 26.23
N THR A 191 10.90 -4.39 26.68
CA THR A 191 9.97 -5.12 25.81
C THR A 191 9.51 -4.18 24.69
N LYS A 192 9.92 -4.47 23.45
CA LYS A 192 9.40 -3.77 22.27
C LYS A 192 8.01 -4.31 21.97
N ILE A 193 6.98 -3.50 22.23
CA ILE A 193 5.62 -3.85 21.85
C ILE A 193 5.50 -3.69 20.33
N THR A 194 5.27 -4.79 19.64
CA THR A 194 5.03 -4.80 18.19
C THR A 194 3.53 -4.85 17.90
N THR A 195 3.11 -4.21 16.81
CA THR A 195 1.73 -4.28 16.34
C THR A 195 1.43 -5.64 15.71
N GLY A 196 0.18 -6.12 15.84
CA GLY A 196 -0.24 -7.40 15.30
C GLY A 196 -1.77 -7.49 15.17
N ARG A 197 -2.25 -8.52 14.47
CA ARG A 197 -3.70 -8.77 14.34
C ARG A 197 -4.25 -9.26 15.66
N ILE A 198 -5.09 -8.46 16.31
CA ILE A 198 -5.80 -8.76 17.55
C ILE A 198 -7.31 -8.76 17.23
N ARG A 199 -8.06 -9.67 17.87
CA ARG A 199 -9.50 -9.85 17.62
C ARG A 199 -10.27 -8.60 18.09
N THR A 200 -11.23 -8.14 17.28
CA THR A 200 -12.05 -6.98 17.61
C THR A 200 -12.74 -7.14 18.97
N GLY A 201 -12.63 -6.12 19.82
CA GLY A 201 -13.20 -6.11 21.18
C GLY A 201 -12.36 -6.84 22.23
N VAL A 202 -11.13 -7.26 21.91
CA VAL A 202 -10.24 -7.96 22.85
C VAL A 202 -8.95 -7.17 23.06
N ASP A 203 -8.63 -6.87 24.31
CA ASP A 203 -7.33 -6.32 24.68
C ASP A 203 -6.31 -7.45 24.84
N LYS A 204 -5.17 -7.32 24.16
CA LYS A 204 -4.03 -8.23 24.33
C LYS A 204 -2.97 -7.54 25.17
N VAL A 205 -2.86 -7.94 26.44
CA VAL A 205 -1.85 -7.42 27.35
C VAL A 205 -0.52 -8.11 27.08
N ILE A 206 0.55 -7.32 26.97
CA ILE A 206 1.92 -7.80 26.96
C ILE A 206 2.58 -7.30 28.23
N ASN A 207 3.06 -8.21 29.08
CA ASN A 207 3.77 -7.85 30.29
C ASN A 207 5.06 -7.10 29.92
N THR A 208 5.21 -5.91 30.49
CA THR A 208 6.43 -5.11 30.37
C THR A 208 7.24 -5.25 31.65
N THR A 209 8.56 -5.23 31.53
CA THR A 209 9.45 -5.13 32.69
C THR A 209 9.33 -3.72 33.30
N GLY A 210 9.07 -3.66 34.61
CA GLY A 210 8.86 -2.40 35.34
C GLY A 210 10.12 -1.54 35.48
N SER A 211 11.31 -2.13 35.41
CA SER A 211 12.58 -1.42 35.41
C SER A 211 13.21 -1.44 34.01
N ARG A 212 13.50 -0.25 33.48
CA ARG A 212 14.32 -0.07 32.28
C ARG A 212 15.78 0.00 32.69
N THR A 213 16.39 -1.15 32.93
CA THR A 213 17.85 -1.18 33.12
C THR A 213 18.50 -0.83 31.78
N ARG A 214 19.16 0.32 31.74
CA ARG A 214 20.00 0.74 30.62
C ARG A 214 21.43 0.26 30.88
N LEU A 215 22.05 -0.36 29.89
CA LEU A 215 23.47 -0.64 29.90
C LEU A 215 24.18 0.54 29.24
N ASN A 216 25.32 0.95 29.77
CA ASN A 216 26.17 1.97 29.16
C ASN A 216 27.47 1.31 28.75
N ILE A 217 27.66 1.10 27.45
CA ILE A 217 28.81 0.37 26.91
C ILE A 217 29.59 1.34 26.04
N ILE A 218 30.88 1.47 26.30
CA ILE A 218 31.81 2.17 25.41
C ILE A 218 32.60 1.11 24.67
N GLY A 219 32.68 1.22 23.35
CA GLY A 219 33.39 0.28 22.49
C GLY A 219 34.28 1.00 21.49
N ALA A 220 35.41 0.38 21.15
CA ALA A 220 36.32 0.81 20.10
C ALA A 220 36.68 -0.37 19.21
N ILE A 221 36.57 -0.18 17.90
CA ILE A 221 36.84 -1.21 16.90
C ILE A 221 37.87 -0.75 15.88
N GLU A 222 38.74 -1.67 15.50
CA GLU A 222 39.57 -1.55 14.30
C GLU A 222 38.82 -2.22 13.13
N LEU A 223 38.57 -1.50 12.04
CA LEU A 223 37.76 -2.05 10.93
C LEU A 223 38.42 -3.26 10.24
N ASN A 224 39.75 -3.32 10.23
CA ASN A 224 40.49 -4.44 9.63
C ASN A 224 40.66 -5.63 10.59
N ASN A 225 40.33 -5.45 11.88
CA ASN A 225 40.52 -6.46 12.91
C ASN A 225 39.41 -6.38 13.97
N LEU A 226 38.20 -6.74 13.58
CA LEU A 226 37.03 -6.71 14.47
C LEU A 226 37.18 -7.61 15.70
N SER A 227 37.99 -8.68 15.62
CA SER A 227 38.29 -9.55 16.77
C SER A 227 39.07 -8.86 17.87
N ALA A 228 39.78 -7.77 17.57
CA ALA A 228 40.51 -6.96 18.55
C ALA A 228 39.66 -5.82 19.15
N ALA A 229 38.33 -5.88 18.99
CA ALA A 229 37.41 -4.91 19.57
C ALA A 229 37.57 -4.83 21.10
N VAL A 230 37.72 -3.61 21.61
CA VAL A 230 37.80 -3.33 23.05
C VAL A 230 36.48 -2.73 23.48
N PHE A 231 35.86 -3.28 24.50
CA PHE A 231 34.63 -2.73 25.08
C PHE A 231 34.63 -2.80 26.61
N GLU A 232 33.86 -1.90 27.21
CA GLU A 232 33.68 -1.85 28.66
C GLU A 232 32.32 -1.29 29.03
N GLN A 233 31.72 -1.88 30.05
CA GLN A 233 30.49 -1.39 30.64
C GLN A 233 30.81 -0.40 31.76
N PHE A 234 30.13 0.73 31.75
CA PHE A 234 30.21 1.75 32.79
C PHE A 234 28.84 1.98 33.43
N GLU A 235 28.83 2.61 34.61
CA GLU A 235 27.58 3.04 35.23
C GLU A 235 27.00 4.28 34.51
N THR A 236 27.87 5.20 34.07
CA THR A 236 27.51 6.37 33.27
C THR A 236 28.60 6.67 32.24
N VAL A 237 28.20 7.13 31.05
CA VAL A 237 29.14 7.61 30.03
C VAL A 237 29.46 9.07 30.35
N ASN A 238 30.57 9.29 31.04
CA ASN A 238 31.07 10.61 31.39
C ASN A 238 32.56 10.72 31.03
N GLY A 239 33.16 11.91 31.17
CA GLY A 239 34.58 12.11 30.84
C GLY A 239 35.55 11.18 31.60
N LYS A 240 35.24 10.81 32.85
CA LYS A 240 36.07 9.86 33.63
C LYS A 240 35.98 8.45 33.05
N ALA A 241 34.80 8.01 32.66
CA ALA A 241 34.59 6.71 31.99
C ALA A 241 35.37 6.65 30.66
N ILE A 242 35.35 7.73 29.87
CA ILE A 242 36.12 7.82 28.62
C ILE A 242 37.63 7.72 28.89
N ILE A 243 38.15 8.44 29.90
CA ILE A 243 39.57 8.37 30.27
C ILE A 243 39.96 6.94 30.72
N GLN A 244 39.11 6.28 31.52
CA GLN A 244 39.34 4.90 31.93
C GLN A 244 39.34 3.94 30.72
N PHE A 245 38.39 4.13 29.81
CA PHE A 245 38.32 3.36 28.58
C PHE A 245 39.57 3.55 27.70
N PHE A 246 40.08 4.77 27.54
CA PHE A 246 41.32 5.03 26.82
C PHE A 246 42.53 4.30 27.43
N LYS A 247 42.60 4.19 28.76
CA LYS A 247 43.64 3.38 29.42
C LYS A 247 43.54 1.90 29.05
N LYS A 248 42.32 1.37 28.99
CA LYS A 248 42.06 -0.02 28.59
C LYS A 248 42.40 -0.27 27.12
N VAL A 249 42.04 0.66 26.23
CA VAL A 249 42.44 0.63 24.82
C VAL A 249 43.97 0.63 24.71
N ARG A 250 44.67 1.54 25.40
CA ARG A 250 46.14 1.57 25.38
C ARG A 250 46.77 0.28 25.89
N ALA A 251 46.20 -0.35 26.91
CA ALA A 251 46.65 -1.64 27.42
C ALA A 251 46.40 -2.81 26.46
N SER A 252 45.44 -2.68 25.52
CA SER A 252 45.14 -3.71 24.53
C SER A 252 46.01 -3.58 23.26
N TYR A 253 46.48 -2.37 22.97
CA TYR A 253 47.31 -2.03 21.80
C TYR A 253 48.74 -1.65 22.22
N ILE A 254 49.42 -2.51 22.98
CA ILE A 254 50.75 -2.24 23.57
C ILE A 254 51.84 -2.05 22.50
N SER A 255 51.75 -2.78 21.39
CA SER A 255 52.72 -2.75 20.29
C SER A 255 52.53 -1.58 19.31
N ILE A 256 51.47 -0.77 19.50
CA ILE A 256 51.13 0.36 18.64
C ILE A 256 51.58 1.65 19.31
N ILE A 257 52.26 2.52 18.56
CA ILE A 257 52.76 3.79 19.08
C ILE A 257 51.61 4.80 19.14
N TRP A 258 50.83 4.95 18.06
CA TRP A 258 49.71 5.89 17.97
C TRP A 258 48.37 5.20 17.73
N CYS A 259 47.37 5.53 18.57
CA CYS A 259 45.98 5.16 18.35
C CYS A 259 45.19 6.41 17.94
N LEU A 260 44.80 6.48 16.67
CA LEU A 260 43.95 7.55 16.13
C LEU A 260 42.48 7.21 16.41
N MET A 261 41.81 7.98 17.25
CA MET A 261 40.41 7.72 17.61
C MET A 261 39.45 8.55 16.77
N VAL A 262 38.58 7.87 16.03
CA VAL A 262 37.45 8.47 15.34
C VAL A 262 36.21 8.30 16.20
N LEU A 263 35.67 9.41 16.70
CA LEU A 263 34.42 9.45 17.45
C LEU A 263 33.24 9.38 16.49
N VAL A 264 32.48 8.29 16.54
CA VAL A 264 31.22 8.17 15.81
C VAL A 264 30.13 8.79 16.67
N ILE A 265 29.63 9.96 16.28
CA ILE A 265 28.51 10.59 16.95
C ILE A 265 27.24 10.16 16.22
N THR A 266 26.48 9.21 16.78
CA THR A 266 25.12 8.96 16.32
C THR A 266 24.23 10.13 16.78
N THR A 267 23.84 11.01 15.86
CA THR A 267 22.79 12.03 16.10
C THR A 267 21.40 11.51 15.78
#